data_AF-A0A8H8S379-F1
#
_entry.id   AF-A0A8H8S379-F1
#
_cell.length_a   1.000
_cell.length_b   1.000
_cell.length_c   1.000
_cell.angle_alpha   90.00
_cell.angle_beta   90.00
_cell.angle_gamma   90.00
#
_symmetry.space_group_name_H-M   'P 1'
#
loop_
_entity.id
_entity.type
_entity.pdbx_description
1 polymer ?
#
loop_
_entity_poly.entity_id
_entity_poly.type
_entity_poly.pdbx_seq_one_letter_code
_entity_poly.pdbx_strand_id
1 'polypeptide(L)'
;MGLHKAHRGSQETAPSSTLGIRRLAWIACVQASCINGWTSGVTVAAEVLRQFTTAPSLPTRFEKEFALKVQIMQKTADSCSTLTSLRDNLHSWAFVQSQCRDLDTLRDTYGNEELWTVEMDVLTFGGQLRLYMLQLERGERLQNVSQAVGDRDNASSQLSFINLAYMTATQSVHSFSTMLEVAKRYDNTDTRSQRHFPKYYFGLLLLAMAFLFKVKVFHSQEVTSSQNHTDASLRAVYEILSSWSGGELDEPGRAIRLMDVLAQNEKELESRLKDSTSEGRQGLTVLDNLISTAKTIRESTQTATEITSNDNRMVNPVPGLDTDLGLIEGWQDSLLDWNFPWGLDPPWVDPYDFNIGTI
;
A
#
# COMPACT_ATOMS: atom_id res chain seq x y z
N MET A 1 -15.35 3.00 28.18
CA MET A 1 -16.63 3.35 27.53
C MET A 1 -17.46 2.16 27.02
N GLY A 2 -16.94 0.93 26.95
CA GLY A 2 -17.78 -0.26 26.68
C GLY A 2 -18.50 -0.25 25.33
N LEU A 3 -17.93 0.39 24.30
CA LEU A 3 -18.55 0.56 22.99
C LEU A 3 -18.93 -0.78 22.33
N HIS A 4 -18.10 -1.81 22.52
CA HIS A 4 -18.34 -3.19 22.10
C HIS A 4 -19.56 -3.86 22.78
N LYS A 5 -20.06 -3.32 23.90
CA LYS A 5 -21.18 -3.90 24.68
C LYS A 5 -22.56 -3.58 24.11
N ALA A 6 -22.66 -2.82 23.02
CA ALA A 6 -23.94 -2.45 22.39
C ALA A 6 -24.77 -3.64 21.85
N HIS A 7 -24.25 -4.87 21.98
CA HIS A 7 -24.88 -6.13 21.59
C HIS A 7 -25.21 -7.07 22.77
N ARG A 8 -24.55 -6.94 23.94
CA ARG A 8 -24.76 -7.85 25.08
C ARG A 8 -25.69 -7.22 26.11
N GLY A 9 -26.98 -7.57 26.03
CA GLY A 9 -27.90 -7.86 27.15
C GLY A 9 -28.02 -6.93 28.37
N SER A 10 -27.35 -5.78 28.40
CA SER A 10 -27.41 -4.80 29.51
C SER A 10 -28.39 -3.67 29.18
N GLN A 11 -29.57 -4.06 28.70
CA GLN A 11 -30.31 -3.35 27.67
C GLN A 11 -31.63 -2.68 28.11
N GLU A 12 -31.82 -2.37 29.40
CA GLU A 12 -33.12 -1.82 29.85
C GLU A 12 -33.18 -0.29 30.01
N THR A 13 -32.09 0.48 29.86
CA THR A 13 -32.13 1.93 30.19
C THR A 13 -31.54 2.90 29.18
N ALA A 14 -30.96 2.46 28.06
CA ALA A 14 -30.34 3.36 27.08
C ALA A 14 -31.30 3.67 25.91
N PRO A 15 -31.46 4.96 25.51
CA PRO A 15 -32.24 5.32 24.33
C PRO A 15 -31.67 4.70 23.05
N SER A 16 -32.54 4.30 22.11
CA SER A 16 -32.17 3.66 20.84
C SER A 16 -31.18 4.48 20.00
N SER A 17 -31.30 5.81 20.02
CA SER A 17 -30.36 6.73 19.36
C SER A 17 -28.94 6.64 19.92
N THR A 18 -28.81 6.47 21.23
CA THR A 18 -27.50 6.33 21.90
C THR A 18 -26.85 4.99 21.57
N LEU A 19 -27.65 3.94 21.38
CA LEU A 19 -27.16 2.63 20.93
C LEU A 19 -26.65 2.69 19.49
N GLY A 20 -27.34 3.41 18.60
CA GLY A 20 -26.89 3.64 17.21
C GLY A 20 -25.54 4.35 17.13
N ILE A 21 -25.40 5.48 17.84
CA ILE A 21 -24.15 6.26 17.86
C ILE A 21 -22.97 5.43 18.42
N ARG A 22 -23.19 4.70 19.52
CA ARG A 22 -22.14 3.83 20.10
C ARG A 22 -21.68 2.74 19.13
N ARG A 23 -22.59 2.22 18.30
CA ARG A 23 -22.28 1.21 17.28
C ARG A 23 -21.47 1.80 16.13
N LEU A 24 -21.91 2.92 15.57
CA LEU A 24 -21.16 3.60 14.50
C LEU A 24 -19.76 4.00 14.96
N ALA A 25 -19.65 4.52 16.19
CA ALA A 25 -18.36 4.82 16.80
C ALA A 25 -17.48 3.58 16.95
N TRP A 26 -18.05 2.43 17.34
CA TRP A 26 -17.30 1.17 17.40
C TRP A 26 -16.80 0.72 16.03
N ILE A 27 -17.65 0.78 15.00
CA ILE A 27 -17.28 0.43 13.62
C ILE A 27 -16.14 1.33 13.13
N ALA A 28 -16.22 2.64 13.37
CA ALA A 28 -15.17 3.59 13.03
C ALA A 28 -13.85 3.32 13.78
N CYS A 29 -13.89 2.96 15.07
CA CYS A 29 -12.69 2.56 15.81
C CYS A 29 -12.04 1.31 15.24
N VAL A 30 -12.83 0.32 14.83
CA VAL A 30 -12.32 -0.90 14.18
C VAL A 30 -11.70 -0.56 12.83
N GLN A 31 -12.34 0.28 12.02
CA GLN A 31 -11.77 0.76 10.76
C GLN A 31 -10.42 1.43 10.97
N ALA A 32 -10.33 2.41 11.88
CA ALA A 32 -9.09 3.13 12.17
C ALA A 32 -7.97 2.19 12.63
N SER A 33 -8.32 1.18 13.44
CA SER A 33 -7.37 0.15 13.88
C SER A 33 -6.85 -0.68 12.71
N CYS A 34 -7.74 -1.09 11.79
CA CYS A 34 -7.36 -1.85 10.60
C CYS A 34 -6.48 -1.02 9.65
N ILE A 35 -6.85 0.25 9.41
CA ILE A 35 -6.06 1.19 8.60
C ILE A 35 -4.66 1.38 9.19
N ASN A 36 -4.57 1.58 10.52
CA ASN A 36 -3.28 1.67 11.20
C ASN A 36 -2.47 0.40 10.98
N GLY A 37 -3.09 -0.77 11.08
CA GLY A 37 -2.38 -2.02 10.84
C GLY A 37 -1.93 -2.19 9.39
N TRP A 38 -2.68 -1.68 8.42
CA TRP A 38 -2.33 -1.68 6.99
C TRP A 38 -1.15 -0.79 6.66
N THR A 39 -1.03 0.33 7.34
CA THR A 39 -0.02 1.35 7.08
C THR A 39 1.26 1.15 7.91
N SER A 40 1.12 0.77 9.18
CA SER A 40 2.27 0.61 10.09
C SER A 40 2.86 -0.80 10.10
N GLY A 41 2.19 -1.80 9.51
CA GLY A 41 2.59 -3.21 9.63
C GLY A 41 2.31 -3.84 10.99
N VAL A 42 1.78 -3.07 11.96
CA VAL A 42 1.42 -3.57 13.30
C VAL A 42 0.10 -4.32 13.23
N THR A 43 0.06 -5.56 13.70
CA THR A 43 -1.17 -6.36 13.70
C THR A 43 -2.19 -5.81 14.70
N VAL A 44 -3.46 -5.80 14.30
CA VAL A 44 -4.56 -5.47 15.20
C VAL A 44 -4.80 -6.65 16.14
N ALA A 45 -4.90 -6.39 17.44
CA ALA A 45 -5.16 -7.44 18.43
C ALA A 45 -6.42 -8.24 18.08
N ALA A 46 -6.29 -9.57 18.03
CA ALA A 46 -7.36 -10.48 17.63
C ALA A 46 -8.61 -10.35 18.51
N GLU A 47 -8.45 -9.96 19.78
CA GLU A 47 -9.55 -9.71 20.72
C GLU A 47 -10.43 -8.55 20.26
N VAL A 48 -9.84 -7.51 19.65
CA VAL A 48 -10.57 -6.35 19.12
C VAL A 48 -11.37 -6.76 17.88
N LEU A 49 -10.75 -7.54 16.99
CA LEU A 49 -11.38 -8.02 15.76
C LEU A 49 -12.51 -9.00 16.07
N ARG A 50 -12.33 -9.96 16.98
CA ARG A 50 -13.36 -10.96 17.33
C ARG A 50 -14.60 -10.37 18.01
N GLN A 51 -14.47 -9.19 18.63
CA GLN A 51 -15.59 -8.48 19.25
C GLN A 51 -16.44 -7.69 18.25
N PHE A 52 -15.99 -7.57 17.00
CA PHE A 52 -16.77 -6.94 15.95
C PHE A 52 -17.70 -7.96 15.30
N THR A 53 -19.00 -7.71 15.43
CA THR A 53 -20.05 -8.40 14.68
C THR A 53 -20.88 -7.35 13.94
N THR A 54 -20.95 -7.46 12.61
CA THR A 54 -21.85 -6.65 11.78
C THR A 54 -23.29 -6.98 12.16
N ALA A 55 -23.98 -6.03 12.78
CA ALA A 55 -25.36 -6.21 13.24
C ALA A 55 -26.35 -6.18 12.07
N PRO A 56 -27.47 -6.92 12.12
CA PRO A 56 -28.42 -7.07 11.00
C PRO A 56 -29.30 -5.84 10.69
N SER A 57 -29.16 -4.71 11.39
CA SER A 57 -30.07 -3.57 11.25
C SER A 57 -29.37 -2.22 11.10
N LEU A 58 -28.50 -2.11 10.09
CA LEU A 58 -28.03 -0.81 9.62
C LEU A 58 -29.12 -0.16 8.74
N PRO A 59 -29.66 1.01 9.12
CA PRO A 59 -30.86 1.56 8.50
C PRO A 59 -30.65 2.12 7.10
N THR A 60 -29.45 2.62 6.79
CA THR A 60 -29.16 3.24 5.48
C THR A 60 -28.23 2.37 4.62
N ARG A 61 -28.33 2.56 3.30
CA ARG A 61 -27.40 1.95 2.33
C ARG A 61 -25.95 2.34 2.64
N PHE A 62 -25.69 3.62 2.92
CA PHE A 62 -24.36 4.13 3.26
C PHE A 62 -23.76 3.45 4.48
N GLU A 63 -24.54 3.24 5.55
CA GLU A 63 -24.05 2.54 6.73
C GLU A 63 -23.75 1.07 6.43
N LYS A 64 -24.56 0.40 5.60
CA LYS A 64 -24.30 -0.97 5.15
C LYS A 64 -23.01 -1.05 4.34
N GLU A 65 -22.82 -0.15 3.39
CA GLU A 65 -21.60 -0.07 2.58
C GLU A 65 -20.37 0.20 3.45
N PHE A 66 -20.47 1.16 4.38
CA PHE A 66 -19.41 1.46 5.32
C PHE A 66 -19.05 0.24 6.18
N ALA A 67 -20.04 -0.43 6.76
CA ALA A 67 -19.81 -1.61 7.58
C ALA A 67 -19.20 -2.78 6.79
N LEU A 68 -19.58 -2.94 5.52
CA LEU A 68 -18.99 -3.96 4.63
C LEU A 68 -17.52 -3.65 4.32
N LYS A 69 -17.16 -2.38 4.06
CA LYS A 69 -15.75 -1.96 3.92
C LYS A 69 -14.95 -2.29 5.18
N VAL A 70 -15.50 -2.02 6.36
CA VAL A 70 -14.85 -2.37 7.63
C VAL A 70 -14.75 -3.88 7.82
N GLN A 71 -15.73 -4.66 7.39
CA GLN A 71 -15.68 -6.12 7.44
C GLN A 71 -14.57 -6.70 6.55
N ILE A 72 -14.38 -6.15 5.34
CA ILE A 72 -13.25 -6.52 4.46
C ILE A 72 -11.93 -6.22 5.17
N MET A 73 -11.76 -5.01 5.69
CA MET A 73 -10.55 -4.59 6.42
C MET A 73 -10.26 -5.46 7.65
N GLN A 74 -11.29 -5.77 8.43
CA GLN A 74 -11.22 -6.61 9.62
C GLN A 74 -10.80 -8.03 9.25
N LYS A 75 -11.40 -8.60 8.19
CA LYS A 75 -11.07 -9.96 7.74
C LYS A 75 -9.61 -10.05 7.28
N THR A 76 -9.15 -9.07 6.50
CA THR A 76 -7.72 -8.96 6.15
C THR A 76 -6.83 -8.85 7.39
N ALA A 77 -7.19 -7.99 8.36
CA ALA A 77 -6.40 -7.81 9.57
C ALA A 77 -6.31 -9.10 10.42
N ASP A 78 -7.40 -9.86 10.52
CA ASP A 78 -7.45 -11.14 11.22
C ASP A 78 -6.60 -12.20 10.51
N SER A 79 -6.69 -12.27 9.17
CA SER A 79 -5.84 -13.15 8.36
C SER A 79 -4.36 -12.80 8.49
N CYS A 80 -4.00 -11.50 8.47
CA CYS A 80 -2.63 -11.06 8.71
C CYS A 80 -2.15 -11.46 10.12
N SER A 81 -2.93 -11.15 11.16
CA SER A 81 -2.60 -11.53 12.54
C SER A 81 -2.39 -13.03 12.67
N THR A 82 -3.29 -13.83 12.10
CA THR A 82 -3.17 -15.29 12.11
C THR A 82 -1.89 -15.73 11.41
N LEU A 83 -1.62 -15.21 10.22
CA LEU A 83 -0.44 -15.58 9.44
C LEU A 83 0.88 -15.22 10.14
N THR A 84 0.93 -14.06 10.80
CA THR A 84 2.10 -13.66 11.62
C THR A 84 2.29 -14.52 12.87
N SER A 85 1.21 -15.11 13.41
CA SER A 85 1.26 -16.00 14.57
C SER A 85 1.59 -17.46 14.23
N LEU A 86 1.43 -17.85 12.96
CA LEU A 86 1.80 -19.19 12.50
C LEU A 86 3.32 -19.37 12.61
N ARG A 87 3.77 -20.57 12.97
CA ARG A 87 5.20 -20.90 13.01
C ARG A 87 5.83 -20.73 11.61
N ASP A 88 7.05 -20.21 11.54
CA ASP A 88 7.73 -19.87 10.29
C ASP A 88 7.89 -21.06 9.33
N ASN A 89 7.96 -22.29 9.82
CA ASN A 89 8.21 -23.47 8.98
C ASN A 89 6.97 -24.02 8.26
N LEU A 90 5.81 -23.35 8.34
CA LEU A 90 4.61 -23.76 7.61
C LEU A 90 4.56 -23.06 6.26
N HIS A 91 4.70 -23.82 5.16
CA HIS A 91 4.36 -23.37 3.82
C HIS A 91 2.85 -23.13 3.72
N SER A 92 2.42 -21.94 4.14
CA SER A 92 1.01 -21.54 4.26
C SER A 92 0.37 -21.07 2.95
N TRP A 93 0.88 -21.46 1.77
CA TRP A 93 0.32 -21.04 0.47
C TRP A 93 -1.18 -21.36 0.35
N ALA A 94 -1.57 -22.59 0.69
CA ALA A 94 -2.97 -23.03 0.68
C ALA A 94 -3.81 -22.30 1.75
N PHE A 95 -3.20 -21.98 2.91
CA PHE A 95 -3.85 -21.18 3.94
C PHE A 95 -4.12 -19.75 3.43
N VAL A 96 -3.14 -19.09 2.83
CA VAL A 96 -3.30 -17.75 2.23
C VAL A 96 -4.38 -17.77 1.15
N GLN A 97 -4.37 -18.75 0.26
CA GLN A 97 -5.40 -18.91 -0.77
C GLN A 97 -6.80 -19.07 -0.15
N SER A 98 -6.91 -19.85 0.94
CA SER A 98 -8.17 -19.96 1.68
C SER A 98 -8.60 -18.62 2.26
N GLN A 99 -7.69 -17.82 2.82
CA GLN A 99 -8.00 -16.48 3.35
C GLN A 99 -8.40 -15.49 2.25
N CYS A 100 -7.77 -15.56 1.07
CA CYS A 100 -8.15 -14.75 -0.08
C CYS A 100 -9.54 -15.13 -0.62
N ARG A 101 -9.84 -16.43 -0.71
CA ARG A 101 -11.17 -16.94 -1.10
C ARG A 101 -12.26 -16.51 -0.14
N ASP A 102 -11.90 -16.41 1.12
CA ASP A 102 -12.74 -15.90 2.18
C ASP A 102 -13.14 -14.43 1.96
N LEU A 103 -12.27 -13.62 1.37
CA LEU A 103 -12.58 -12.25 0.93
C LEU A 103 -13.44 -12.26 -0.35
N ASP A 104 -13.15 -13.14 -1.32
CA ASP A 104 -13.97 -13.30 -2.52
C ASP A 104 -15.41 -13.74 -2.17
N THR A 105 -15.58 -14.55 -1.13
CA THR A 105 -16.90 -14.98 -0.65
C THR A 105 -17.75 -13.80 -0.16
N LEU A 106 -17.12 -12.75 0.39
CA LEU A 106 -17.84 -11.51 0.73
C LEU A 106 -18.34 -10.82 -0.52
N ARG A 107 -17.53 -10.77 -1.59
CA ARG A 107 -17.95 -10.24 -2.89
C ARG A 107 -19.12 -11.04 -3.46
N ASP A 108 -19.05 -12.36 -3.43
CA ASP A 108 -20.11 -13.21 -3.99
C ASP A 108 -21.42 -13.09 -3.19
N THR A 109 -21.32 -12.90 -1.87
CA THR A 109 -22.46 -12.74 -0.97
C THR A 109 -23.16 -11.40 -1.19
N TYR A 110 -22.40 -10.30 -1.22
CA TYR A 110 -22.94 -8.94 -1.25
C TYR A 110 -23.01 -8.31 -2.65
N GLY A 111 -22.38 -8.92 -3.65
CA GLY A 111 -22.38 -8.47 -5.03
C GLY A 111 -23.77 -8.50 -5.66
N ASN A 112 -24.57 -9.51 -5.31
CA ASN A 112 -25.95 -9.64 -5.78
C ASN A 112 -26.92 -8.64 -5.11
N GLU A 113 -26.52 -8.01 -4.01
CA GLU A 113 -27.35 -7.07 -3.25
C GLU A 113 -27.18 -5.60 -3.68
N GLU A 114 -26.45 -5.34 -4.78
CA GLU A 114 -26.06 -3.98 -5.25
C GLU A 114 -25.33 -3.13 -4.20
N LEU A 115 -24.86 -3.74 -3.11
CA LEU A 115 -24.07 -3.09 -2.06
C LEU A 115 -22.58 -3.05 -2.40
N TRP A 116 -22.13 -3.87 -3.35
CA TRP A 116 -20.74 -3.95 -3.75
C TRP A 116 -20.33 -2.76 -4.62
N THR A 117 -19.23 -2.11 -4.26
CA THR A 117 -18.72 -0.91 -4.95
C THR A 117 -17.29 -1.13 -5.40
N VAL A 118 -16.82 -0.35 -6.38
CA VAL A 118 -15.43 -0.39 -6.86
C VAL A 118 -14.43 -0.13 -5.72
N GLU A 119 -14.80 0.68 -4.73
CA GLU A 119 -13.99 0.89 -3.52
C GLU A 119 -13.81 -0.39 -2.70
N MET A 120 -14.79 -1.29 -2.69
CA MET A 120 -14.69 -2.60 -2.04
C MET A 120 -13.82 -3.57 -2.83
N ASP A 121 -13.81 -3.49 -4.17
CA ASP A 121 -12.85 -4.22 -5.00
C ASP A 121 -11.42 -3.80 -4.66
N VAL A 122 -11.16 -2.50 -4.58
CA VAL A 122 -9.86 -1.96 -4.18
C VAL A 122 -9.43 -2.47 -2.80
N LEU A 123 -10.33 -2.46 -1.80
CA LEU A 123 -10.05 -2.99 -0.47
C LEU A 123 -9.79 -4.50 -0.48
N THR A 124 -10.54 -5.24 -1.28
CA THR A 124 -10.46 -6.70 -1.38
C THR A 124 -9.14 -7.12 -2.02
N PHE A 125 -8.83 -6.59 -3.20
CA PHE A 125 -7.57 -6.87 -3.89
C PHE A 125 -6.37 -6.35 -3.10
N GLY A 126 -6.48 -5.18 -2.47
CA GLY A 126 -5.45 -4.65 -1.58
C GLY A 126 -5.17 -5.58 -0.40
N GLY A 127 -6.23 -6.10 0.24
CA GLY A 127 -6.11 -7.06 1.34
C GLY A 127 -5.51 -8.40 0.91
N GLN A 128 -5.95 -8.95 -0.23
CA GLN A 128 -5.38 -10.17 -0.81
C GLN A 128 -3.89 -9.99 -1.15
N LEU A 129 -3.53 -8.89 -1.81
CA LEU A 129 -2.15 -8.58 -2.17
C LEU A 129 -1.25 -8.48 -0.93
N ARG A 130 -1.75 -7.88 0.15
CA ARG A 130 -1.03 -7.82 1.42
C ARG A 130 -0.75 -9.20 2.01
N LEU A 131 -1.73 -10.10 1.97
CA LEU A 131 -1.54 -11.49 2.42
C LEU A 131 -0.51 -12.23 1.55
N TYR A 132 -0.54 -12.00 0.24
CA TYR A 132 0.46 -12.55 -0.68
C TYR A 132 1.86 -12.05 -0.37
N MET A 133 2.03 -10.73 -0.18
CA MET A 133 3.31 -10.14 0.16
C MET A 133 3.87 -10.64 1.49
N LEU A 134 3.04 -10.69 2.54
CA LEU A 134 3.45 -11.19 3.85
C LEU A 134 3.95 -12.64 3.76
N GLN A 135 3.30 -13.47 2.95
CA GLN A 135 3.72 -14.86 2.75
C GLN A 135 5.02 -14.98 1.94
N LEU A 136 5.22 -14.14 0.92
CA LEU A 136 6.48 -14.12 0.16
C LEU A 136 7.66 -13.71 1.04
N GLU A 137 7.48 -12.69 1.89
CA GLU A 137 8.49 -12.26 2.86
C GLU A 137 8.91 -13.39 3.80
N ARG A 138 7.95 -14.21 4.26
CA ARG A 138 8.23 -15.39 5.08
C ARG A 138 8.95 -16.48 4.29
N GLY A 139 8.53 -16.73 3.05
CA GLY A 139 9.18 -17.69 2.15
C GLY A 139 10.65 -17.35 1.90
N GLU A 140 10.97 -16.08 1.65
CA GLU A 140 12.33 -15.59 1.40
C GLU A 140 13.23 -15.76 2.64
N ARG A 141 12.71 -15.46 3.83
CA ARG A 141 13.44 -15.69 5.10
C ARG A 141 13.80 -17.15 5.30
N LEU A 142 12.89 -18.07 4.99
CA LEU A 142 13.13 -19.50 5.13
C LEU A 142 14.14 -20.04 4.11
N GLN A 143 14.09 -19.55 2.86
CA GLN A 143 15.04 -19.93 1.81
C GLN A 143 16.46 -19.49 2.13
N ASN A 144 16.63 -18.29 2.72
CA ASN A 144 17.95 -17.81 3.16
C ASN A 144 18.53 -18.66 4.31
N VAL A 145 17.68 -19.29 5.13
CA VAL A 145 18.09 -20.18 6.23
C VAL A 145 18.30 -21.63 5.77
N SER A 146 17.60 -22.05 4.71
CA SER A 146 17.45 -23.46 4.32
C SER A 146 18.07 -23.77 2.95
N GLN A 147 19.27 -23.25 2.65
CA GLN A 147 20.05 -23.58 1.43
C GLN A 147 20.44 -25.08 1.28
N ALA A 148 19.89 -25.97 2.11
CA ALA A 148 20.05 -27.41 2.00
C ALA A 148 18.72 -28.08 1.65
N VAL A 149 18.73 -28.86 0.57
CA VAL A 149 17.69 -29.78 0.08
C VAL A 149 16.76 -29.17 -0.98
N GLY A 150 17.00 -29.58 -2.22
CA GLY A 150 16.22 -29.21 -3.39
C GLY A 150 14.84 -29.87 -3.39
N ASP A 151 13.81 -29.05 -3.50
CA ASP A 151 12.42 -29.48 -3.56
C ASP A 151 11.74 -28.86 -4.79
N ARG A 152 11.76 -29.60 -5.91
CA ARG A 152 11.24 -29.13 -7.22
C ARG A 152 9.71 -28.90 -7.20
N ASP A 153 8.98 -29.59 -6.33
CA ASP A 153 7.53 -29.45 -6.19
C ASP A 153 7.13 -28.13 -5.50
N ASN A 154 8.06 -27.55 -4.73
CA ASN A 154 7.88 -26.25 -4.08
C ASN A 154 7.99 -25.09 -5.09
N ALA A 155 8.86 -25.23 -6.10
CA ALA A 155 9.11 -24.19 -7.11
C ALA A 155 7.88 -23.94 -8.02
N SER A 156 7.18 -25.00 -8.46
CA SER A 156 5.97 -24.86 -9.28
C SER A 156 4.80 -24.25 -8.51
N SER A 157 4.68 -24.61 -7.22
CA SER A 157 3.68 -24.07 -6.30
C SER A 157 3.95 -22.59 -5.98
N GLN A 158 5.22 -22.22 -5.78
CA GLN A 158 5.65 -20.83 -5.58
C GLN A 158 5.37 -19.97 -6.82
N LEU A 159 5.68 -20.47 -8.02
CA LEU A 159 5.39 -19.74 -9.26
C LEU A 159 3.88 -19.53 -9.46
N SER A 160 3.07 -20.56 -9.19
CA SER A 160 1.60 -20.46 -9.24
C SER A 160 1.07 -19.40 -8.27
N PHE A 161 1.67 -19.30 -7.09
CA PHE A 161 1.34 -18.29 -6.10
C PHE A 161 1.72 -16.87 -6.56
N ILE A 162 2.91 -16.69 -7.12
CA ILE A 162 3.37 -15.41 -7.67
C ILE A 162 2.44 -14.95 -8.81
N ASN A 163 2.04 -15.87 -9.69
CA ASN A 163 1.08 -15.58 -10.76
C ASN A 163 -0.27 -15.09 -10.21
N LEU A 164 -0.78 -15.73 -9.15
CA LEU A 164 -2.04 -15.32 -8.52
C LEU A 164 -1.92 -13.92 -7.88
N ALA A 165 -0.81 -13.65 -7.20
CA ALA A 165 -0.53 -12.34 -6.63
C ALA A 165 -0.36 -11.26 -7.71
N TYR A 166 0.26 -11.59 -8.84
CA TYR A 166 0.38 -10.70 -10.00
C TYR A 166 -0.98 -10.36 -10.62
N MET A 167 -1.84 -11.37 -10.83
CA MET A 167 -3.20 -11.12 -11.30
C MET A 167 -4.00 -10.24 -10.32
N THR A 168 -3.81 -10.45 -9.02
CA THR A 168 -4.43 -9.62 -7.97
C THR A 168 -3.93 -8.17 -8.02
N ALA A 169 -2.62 -7.96 -8.19
CA ALA A 169 -2.04 -6.62 -8.30
C ALA A 169 -2.55 -5.87 -9.54
N THR A 170 -2.62 -6.54 -10.69
CA THR A 170 -3.14 -5.93 -11.92
C THR A 170 -4.64 -5.60 -11.83
N GLN A 171 -5.44 -6.48 -11.21
CA GLN A 171 -6.85 -6.22 -10.91
C GLN A 171 -7.06 -5.07 -9.91
N SER A 172 -6.18 -4.95 -8.92
CA SER A 172 -6.16 -3.82 -8.00
C SER A 172 -5.97 -2.50 -8.76
N VAL A 173 -4.94 -2.41 -9.61
CA VAL A 173 -4.67 -1.22 -10.44
C VAL A 173 -5.85 -0.89 -11.35
N HIS A 174 -6.43 -1.90 -12.00
CA HIS A 174 -7.63 -1.70 -12.83
C HIS A 174 -8.83 -1.15 -12.03
N SER A 175 -9.02 -1.63 -10.79
CA SER A 175 -10.07 -1.14 -9.90
C SER A 175 -9.82 0.32 -9.50
N PHE A 176 -8.57 0.72 -9.26
CA PHE A 176 -8.20 2.13 -9.05
C PHE A 176 -8.49 2.99 -10.27
N SER A 177 -8.14 2.55 -11.48
CA SER A 177 -8.46 3.26 -12.72
C SER A 177 -9.98 3.44 -12.88
N THR A 178 -10.75 2.38 -12.63
CA THR A 178 -12.22 2.42 -12.67
C THR A 178 -12.78 3.40 -11.63
N MET A 179 -12.24 3.39 -10.41
CA MET A 179 -12.64 4.31 -9.34
C MET A 179 -12.38 5.78 -9.73
N LEU A 180 -11.28 6.05 -10.42
CA LEU A 180 -10.93 7.38 -10.94
C LEU A 180 -11.86 7.80 -12.09
N GLU A 181 -12.20 6.89 -13.01
CA GLU A 181 -13.15 7.18 -14.09
C GLU A 181 -14.55 7.47 -13.58
N VAL A 182 -15.05 6.66 -12.65
CA VAL A 182 -16.37 6.85 -12.03
C VAL A 182 -16.43 8.23 -11.40
N ALA A 183 -15.37 8.64 -10.72
CA ALA A 183 -15.28 9.96 -10.12
C ALA A 183 -15.37 11.12 -11.12
N LYS A 184 -14.60 11.04 -12.21
CA LYS A 184 -14.57 12.07 -13.25
C LYS A 184 -15.95 12.29 -13.88
N ARG A 185 -16.79 11.24 -13.94
CA ARG A 185 -18.16 11.35 -14.47
C ARG A 185 -19.09 12.17 -13.57
N TYR A 186 -18.89 12.13 -12.25
CA TYR A 186 -19.68 12.92 -11.29
C TYR A 186 -19.25 14.40 -11.23
N ASP A 187 -18.00 14.70 -11.60
CA ASP A 187 -17.46 16.08 -11.56
C ASP A 187 -18.01 17.00 -12.66
N ASN A 188 -18.45 16.45 -13.79
CA ASN A 188 -19.01 17.25 -14.89
C ASN A 188 -20.33 17.96 -14.52
N THR A 189 -20.90 17.66 -13.35
CA THR A 189 -22.15 18.27 -12.87
C THR A 189 -21.98 19.26 -11.71
N ASP A 190 -20.84 19.28 -11.00
CA ASP A 190 -20.62 20.15 -9.84
C ASP A 190 -19.33 20.98 -9.99
N THR A 191 -19.46 22.30 -9.95
CA THR A 191 -18.33 23.22 -10.02
C THR A 191 -17.46 23.11 -8.75
N ARG A 192 -16.24 22.55 -8.90
CA ARG A 192 -15.07 22.67 -8.00
C ARG A 192 -15.23 22.16 -6.56
N SER A 193 -15.56 20.89 -6.38
CA SER A 193 -15.32 20.23 -5.09
C SER A 193 -13.93 19.57 -5.10
N GLN A 194 -13.01 20.01 -4.23
CA GLN A 194 -11.76 19.29 -4.00
C GLN A 194 -12.09 17.88 -3.52
N ARG A 195 -11.55 16.87 -4.22
CA ARG A 195 -11.80 15.48 -3.87
C ARG A 195 -10.76 15.03 -2.87
N HIS A 196 -11.23 14.41 -1.80
CA HIS A 196 -10.39 13.78 -0.80
C HIS A 196 -10.65 12.27 -0.87
N PHE A 197 -9.59 11.51 -1.07
CA PHE A 197 -9.62 10.06 -0.85
C PHE A 197 -9.01 9.77 0.52
N PRO A 198 -9.57 8.79 1.26
CA PRO A 198 -8.92 8.29 2.45
C PRO A 198 -7.49 7.84 2.15
N LYS A 199 -6.56 8.21 3.03
CA LYS A 199 -5.11 8.00 2.83
C LYS A 199 -4.68 6.56 2.61
N TYR A 200 -5.41 5.60 3.17
CA TYR A 200 -5.10 4.19 2.99
C TYR A 200 -5.21 3.72 1.52
N TYR A 201 -5.99 4.39 0.67
CA TYR A 201 -6.05 4.07 -0.76
C TYR A 201 -4.73 4.32 -1.47
N PHE A 202 -4.03 5.41 -1.09
CA PHE A 202 -2.68 5.67 -1.58
C PHE A 202 -1.72 4.54 -1.19
N GLY A 203 -1.74 4.12 0.08
CA GLY A 203 -0.92 3.00 0.55
C GLY A 203 -1.19 1.68 -0.19
N LEU A 204 -2.45 1.36 -0.48
CA LEU A 204 -2.83 0.17 -1.26
C LEU A 204 -2.33 0.24 -2.72
N LEU A 205 -2.36 1.42 -3.34
CA LEU A 205 -1.82 1.62 -4.69
C LEU A 205 -0.30 1.45 -4.70
N LEU A 206 0.40 2.01 -3.70
CA LEU A 206 1.84 1.81 -3.55
C LEU A 206 2.21 0.35 -3.32
N LEU A 207 1.38 -0.41 -2.60
CA LEU A 207 1.58 -1.84 -2.41
C LEU A 207 1.49 -2.61 -3.74
N ALA A 208 0.49 -2.29 -4.57
CA ALA A 208 0.35 -2.85 -5.91
C ALA A 208 1.55 -2.50 -6.81
N MET A 209 1.97 -1.24 -6.79
CA MET A 209 3.16 -0.76 -7.49
C MET A 209 4.42 -1.53 -7.07
N ALA A 210 4.66 -1.65 -5.77
CA ALA A 210 5.81 -2.33 -5.22
C ALA A 210 5.87 -3.81 -5.66
N PHE A 211 4.73 -4.49 -5.61
CA PHE A 211 4.63 -5.86 -6.08
C PHE A 211 4.92 -6.00 -7.58
N LEU A 212 4.37 -5.09 -8.41
CA LEU A 212 4.60 -5.10 -9.86
C LEU A 212 6.08 -4.88 -10.22
N PHE A 213 6.77 -3.97 -9.53
CA PHE A 213 8.23 -3.81 -9.69
C PHE A 213 8.99 -5.07 -9.26
N LYS A 214 8.61 -5.69 -8.14
CA LYS A 214 9.24 -6.96 -7.71
C LYS A 214 9.09 -8.05 -8.76
N VAL A 215 7.90 -8.23 -9.32
CA VAL A 215 7.66 -9.20 -10.41
C VAL A 215 8.46 -8.86 -11.65
N LYS A 216 8.49 -7.58 -12.05
CA LYS A 216 9.25 -7.11 -13.22
C LYS A 216 10.74 -7.43 -13.10
N VAL A 217 11.31 -7.24 -11.91
CA VAL A 217 12.74 -7.44 -11.65
C VAL A 217 13.09 -8.93 -11.49
N PHE A 218 12.32 -9.68 -10.72
CA PHE A 218 12.70 -11.04 -10.31
C PHE A 218 12.03 -12.17 -11.08
N HIS A 219 10.87 -11.93 -11.70
CA HIS A 219 10.03 -12.98 -12.28
C HIS A 219 9.60 -12.69 -13.73
N SER A 220 10.28 -11.76 -14.41
CA SER A 220 9.97 -11.35 -15.79
C SER A 220 9.95 -12.50 -16.80
N GLN A 221 10.78 -13.52 -16.60
CA GLN A 221 10.86 -14.69 -17.49
C GLN A 221 9.87 -15.81 -17.12
N GLU A 222 9.36 -15.81 -15.89
CA GLU A 222 8.59 -16.92 -15.31
C GLU A 222 7.08 -16.65 -15.32
N VAL A 223 6.67 -15.38 -15.21
CA VAL A 223 5.27 -14.97 -15.36
C VAL A 223 4.97 -14.85 -16.87
N THR A 224 4.24 -15.83 -17.40
CA THR A 224 3.90 -16.01 -18.82
C THR A 224 3.47 -14.71 -19.51
N SER A 225 4.14 -14.32 -20.60
CA SER A 225 3.84 -13.16 -21.48
C SER A 225 3.83 -11.76 -20.85
N SER A 226 4.36 -11.61 -19.62
CA SER A 226 3.98 -10.52 -18.72
C SER A 226 4.67 -9.17 -18.92
N GLN A 227 5.85 -9.07 -19.54
CA GLN A 227 6.62 -7.82 -19.46
C GLN A 227 5.86 -6.60 -20.00
N ASN A 228 5.19 -6.75 -21.15
CA ASN A 228 4.34 -5.70 -21.72
C ASN A 228 3.12 -5.38 -20.84
N HIS A 229 2.55 -6.37 -20.14
CA HIS A 229 1.39 -6.19 -19.27
C HIS A 229 1.77 -5.56 -17.92
N THR A 230 2.94 -5.91 -17.38
CA THR A 230 3.51 -5.30 -16.18
C THR A 230 3.83 -3.83 -16.44
N ASP A 231 4.46 -3.52 -17.58
CA ASP A 231 4.73 -2.13 -17.98
C ASP A 231 3.44 -1.33 -18.21
N ALA A 232 2.41 -1.94 -18.78
CA ALA A 232 1.09 -1.30 -18.91
C ALA A 232 0.45 -1.02 -17.55
N SER A 233 0.57 -1.94 -16.59
CA SER A 233 0.03 -1.78 -15.24
C SER A 233 0.80 -0.71 -14.46
N LEU A 234 2.13 -0.69 -14.55
CA LEU A 234 2.96 0.36 -13.95
C LEU A 234 2.66 1.73 -14.57
N ARG A 235 2.43 1.80 -15.88
CA ARG A 235 1.99 3.05 -16.54
C ARG A 235 0.63 3.51 -16.00
N ALA A 236 -0.33 2.60 -15.82
CA ALA A 236 -1.62 2.95 -15.22
C ALA A 236 -1.47 3.48 -13.79
N VAL A 237 -0.58 2.88 -12.97
CA VAL A 237 -0.25 3.43 -11.63
C VAL A 237 0.30 4.86 -11.74
N TYR A 238 1.25 5.09 -12.65
CA TYR A 238 1.83 6.41 -12.89
C TYR A 238 0.76 7.44 -13.24
N GLU A 239 -0.17 7.09 -14.14
CA GLU A 239 -1.28 7.95 -14.55
C GLU A 239 -2.25 8.25 -13.40
N ILE A 240 -2.56 7.24 -12.57
CA ILE A 240 -3.40 7.43 -11.36
C ILE A 240 -2.72 8.40 -10.40
N LEU A 241 -1.45 8.17 -10.06
CA LEU A 241 -0.69 9.04 -9.16
C LEU A 241 -0.56 10.46 -9.73
N SER A 242 -0.33 10.58 -11.04
CA SER A 242 -0.24 11.89 -11.71
C SER A 242 -1.56 12.65 -11.62
N SER A 243 -2.69 11.94 -11.70
CA SER A 243 -4.02 12.56 -11.51
C SER A 243 -4.32 12.95 -10.07
N TRP A 244 -3.58 12.41 -9.10
CA TRP A 244 -3.71 12.74 -7.67
C TRP A 244 -2.72 13.80 -7.20
N SER A 245 -1.67 14.05 -7.98
CA SER A 245 -0.64 15.03 -7.65
C SER A 245 -1.10 16.45 -8.00
N GLY A 246 -1.08 17.34 -7.02
CA GLY A 246 -1.09 18.79 -7.18
C GLY A 246 0.31 19.40 -7.35
N GLY A 247 1.39 18.63 -7.19
CA GLY A 247 2.76 19.09 -7.47
C GLY A 247 3.85 18.08 -7.09
N GLU A 248 5.09 18.30 -7.58
CA GLU A 248 6.18 17.32 -7.46
C GLU A 248 6.52 16.91 -6.01
N LEU A 249 6.29 17.79 -5.03
CA LEU A 249 6.63 17.60 -3.62
C LEU A 249 5.48 17.04 -2.78
N ASP A 250 4.32 16.75 -3.35
CA ASP A 250 3.25 16.05 -2.62
C ASP A 250 3.46 14.52 -2.58
N GLU A 251 2.60 13.81 -1.84
CA GLU A 251 2.71 12.36 -1.67
C GLU A 251 2.67 11.59 -3.02
N PRO A 252 1.69 11.83 -3.92
CA PRO A 252 1.69 11.20 -5.24
C PRO A 252 2.89 11.60 -6.12
N GLY A 253 3.32 12.86 -6.09
CA GLY A 253 4.46 13.37 -6.84
C GLY A 253 5.79 12.75 -6.40
N ARG A 254 5.96 12.49 -5.09
CA ARG A 254 7.09 11.71 -4.56
C ARG A 254 7.04 10.25 -5.02
N ALA A 255 5.87 9.63 -5.02
CA ALA A 255 5.70 8.26 -5.52
C ALA A 255 6.00 8.14 -7.02
N ILE A 256 5.62 9.13 -7.82
CA ILE A 256 6.00 9.23 -9.24
C ILE A 256 7.52 9.26 -9.39
N ARG A 257 8.21 10.13 -8.64
CA ARG A 257 9.67 10.21 -8.66
C ARG A 257 10.34 8.90 -8.22
N LEU A 258 9.72 8.15 -7.30
CA LEU A 258 10.18 6.81 -6.92
C LEU A 258 10.12 5.87 -8.12
N MET A 259 8.98 5.83 -8.81
CA MET A 259 8.81 5.01 -9.99
C MET A 259 9.82 5.34 -11.08
N ASP A 260 10.11 6.62 -11.31
CA ASP A 260 11.09 7.08 -12.30
C ASP A 260 12.50 6.58 -11.96
N VAL A 261 12.94 6.71 -10.70
CA VAL A 261 14.25 6.22 -10.25
C VAL A 261 14.35 4.70 -10.43
N LEU A 262 13.30 3.96 -10.05
CA LEU A 262 13.27 2.50 -10.17
C LEU A 262 13.31 2.04 -11.64
N ALA A 263 12.53 2.69 -12.51
CA ALA A 263 12.46 2.37 -13.93
C ALA A 263 13.76 2.70 -14.69
N GLN A 264 14.48 3.75 -14.30
CA GLN A 264 15.75 4.12 -14.93
C GLN A 264 16.92 3.22 -14.49
N ASN A 265 16.80 2.55 -13.34
CA ASN A 265 17.90 1.82 -12.71
C ASN A 265 17.59 0.33 -12.47
N GLU A 266 16.83 -0.32 -13.37
CA GLU A 266 16.35 -1.70 -13.21
C GLU A 266 17.45 -2.73 -12.90
N LYS A 267 18.63 -2.60 -13.52
CA LYS A 267 19.77 -3.52 -13.28
C LYS A 267 20.36 -3.36 -11.88
N GLU A 268 20.52 -2.11 -11.44
CA GLU A 268 21.04 -1.81 -10.10
C GLU A 268 20.00 -2.22 -9.04
N LEU A 269 18.72 -2.00 -9.33
CA LEU A 269 17.59 -2.43 -8.51
C LEU A 269 17.60 -3.94 -8.27
N GLU A 270 17.79 -4.74 -9.32
CA GLU A 270 17.89 -6.21 -9.20
C GLU A 270 19.02 -6.62 -8.26
N SER A 271 20.21 -6.03 -8.42
CA SER A 271 21.37 -6.38 -7.58
C SER A 271 21.16 -6.01 -6.11
N ARG A 272 20.69 -4.79 -5.84
CA ARG A 272 20.55 -4.27 -4.47
C ARG A 272 19.39 -4.90 -3.71
N LEU A 273 18.29 -5.25 -4.40
CA LEU A 273 17.17 -5.94 -3.75
C LEU A 273 17.55 -7.38 -3.35
N LYS A 274 18.43 -8.07 -4.09
CA LYS A 274 18.96 -9.40 -3.68
C LYS A 274 19.76 -9.30 -2.38
N ASP A 275 20.48 -8.20 -2.20
CA ASP A 275 21.33 -7.98 -1.02
C ASP A 275 20.54 -7.35 0.15
N SER A 276 19.32 -6.88 -0.09
CA SER A 276 18.50 -6.22 0.93
C SER A 276 17.95 -7.22 1.95
N THR A 277 18.50 -7.19 3.16
CA THR A 277 18.08 -8.02 4.31
C THR A 277 17.31 -7.20 5.35
N SER A 278 16.48 -6.25 4.92
CA SER A 278 15.81 -5.37 5.90
C SER A 278 14.81 -6.14 6.77
N GLU A 279 14.84 -5.85 8.07
CA GLU A 279 13.73 -6.10 8.99
C GLU A 279 12.62 -5.07 8.74
N GLY A 280 12.10 -5.03 7.51
CA GLY A 280 11.00 -4.15 7.13
C GLY A 280 9.70 -4.46 7.87
N ARG A 281 8.72 -3.57 7.74
CA ARG A 281 7.39 -3.76 8.32
C ARG A 281 6.73 -4.99 7.69
N GLN A 282 6.09 -5.81 8.51
CA GLN A 282 5.47 -7.05 8.04
C GLN A 282 4.39 -6.79 6.98
N GLY A 283 4.54 -7.42 5.82
CA GLY A 283 3.67 -7.25 4.66
C GLY A 283 3.89 -5.94 3.91
N LEU A 284 4.94 -5.18 4.23
CA LEU A 284 5.37 -3.95 3.58
C LEU A 284 6.88 -3.96 3.28
N THR A 285 7.59 -5.05 3.57
CA THR A 285 9.05 -5.14 3.45
C THR A 285 9.49 -4.90 2.01
N VAL A 286 8.71 -5.37 1.03
CA VAL A 286 9.00 -5.10 -0.39
C VAL A 286 8.96 -3.60 -0.70
N LEU A 287 7.95 -2.90 -0.19
CA LEU A 287 7.81 -1.46 -0.39
C LEU A 287 8.95 -0.71 0.32
N ASP A 288 9.24 -1.07 1.58
CA ASP A 288 10.34 -0.48 2.36
C ASP A 288 11.70 -0.71 1.66
N ASN A 289 11.93 -1.91 1.11
CA ASN A 289 13.14 -2.24 0.35
C ASN A 289 13.26 -1.43 -0.94
N LEU A 290 12.17 -1.23 -1.68
CA LEU A 290 12.18 -0.42 -2.90
C LEU A 290 12.49 1.04 -2.59
N ILE A 291 11.87 1.60 -1.56
CA ILE A 291 12.12 2.98 -1.10
C ILE A 291 13.59 3.14 -0.70
N SER A 292 14.11 2.23 0.14
CA SER A 292 15.50 2.26 0.59
C SER A 292 16.50 2.11 -0.57
N THR A 293 16.19 1.23 -1.52
CA THR A 293 17.03 1.00 -2.70
C THR A 293 17.04 2.23 -3.61
N ALA A 294 15.89 2.82 -3.91
CA ALA A 294 15.79 4.04 -4.71
C ALA A 294 16.54 5.22 -4.06
N LYS A 295 16.44 5.35 -2.73
CA LYS A 295 17.22 6.34 -1.97
C LYS A 295 18.72 6.14 -2.17
N THR A 296 19.19 4.89 -2.03
CA THR A 296 20.62 4.57 -2.18
C THR A 296 21.13 4.82 -3.60
N ILE A 297 20.36 4.47 -4.63
CA ILE A 297 20.70 4.72 -6.06
C ILE A 297 20.84 6.23 -6.33
N ARG A 298 19.98 7.03 -5.72
CA ARG A 298 20.04 8.49 -5.89
C ARG A 298 21.24 9.09 -5.18
N GLU A 299 21.52 8.67 -3.94
CA GLU A 299 22.68 9.12 -3.17
C GLU A 299 24.01 8.76 -3.88
N SER A 300 24.10 7.57 -4.48
CA SER A 300 25.27 7.18 -5.29
C SER A 300 25.41 8.02 -6.57
N THR A 301 24.30 8.36 -7.22
CA THR A 301 24.31 9.21 -8.42
C THR A 301 24.69 10.66 -8.10
N GLN A 302 24.22 11.21 -6.98
CA GLN A 302 24.56 12.55 -6.51
C GLN A 302 26.03 12.68 -6.14
N THR A 303 26.55 11.72 -5.36
CA THR A 303 27.98 11.68 -5.00
C THR A 303 28.89 11.56 -6.24
N ALA A 304 28.50 10.74 -7.23
CA ALA A 304 29.23 10.66 -8.50
C ALA A 304 29.23 12.01 -9.27
N THR A 305 28.11 12.72 -9.25
CA THR A 305 27.96 14.02 -9.94
C THR A 305 28.77 15.12 -9.24
N GLU A 306 28.81 15.13 -7.91
CA GLU A 306 29.60 16.08 -7.12
C GLU A 306 31.10 15.88 -7.31
N ILE A 307 31.58 14.64 -7.33
CA ILE A 307 32.98 14.30 -7.60
C ILE A 307 33.38 14.78 -9.01
N THR A 308 32.54 14.53 -10.01
CA THR A 308 32.77 14.96 -11.40
C THR A 308 32.74 16.49 -11.56
N SER A 309 31.93 17.19 -10.76
CA SER A 309 31.87 18.66 -10.76
C SER A 309 33.09 19.32 -10.11
N ASN A 310 33.70 18.66 -9.11
CA ASN A 310 34.90 19.15 -8.43
C ASN A 310 36.17 18.93 -9.27
N ASP A 311 36.23 17.89 -10.10
CA ASP A 311 37.37 17.66 -11.00
C ASP A 311 37.43 18.65 -12.17
N ASN A 312 36.34 19.36 -12.48
CA ASN A 312 36.32 20.44 -13.48
C ASN A 312 36.65 21.84 -12.92
N ARG A 313 37.06 21.95 -11.65
CA ARG A 313 37.47 23.23 -11.01
C ARG A 313 38.98 23.46 -10.97
N MET A 314 39.71 22.97 -11.97
CA MET A 314 41.04 23.54 -12.32
C MET A 314 40.89 24.63 -13.38
N VAL A 315 40.36 25.80 -12.99
CA VAL A 315 40.54 27.04 -13.74
C VAL A 315 41.04 28.12 -12.77
N ASN A 316 42.15 28.75 -13.18
CA ASN A 316 43.00 29.67 -12.42
C ASN A 316 42.26 30.70 -11.55
N PRO A 317 42.81 31.06 -10.36
CA PRO A 317 42.26 32.13 -9.55
C PRO A 317 42.63 33.49 -10.18
N VAL A 318 41.63 34.23 -10.64
CA VAL A 318 41.75 35.68 -10.87
C VAL A 318 41.36 36.37 -9.55
N PRO A 319 42.24 37.17 -8.93
CA PRO A 319 41.92 37.84 -7.68
C PRO A 319 41.17 39.14 -7.95
N GLY A 320 40.04 39.30 -7.27
CA GLY A 320 39.38 40.58 -7.08
C GLY A 320 38.04 40.72 -7.77
N LEU A 321 36.97 40.30 -7.08
CA LEU A 321 35.77 41.12 -6.99
C LEU A 321 34.95 40.69 -5.76
N ASP A 322 34.48 41.71 -5.06
CA ASP A 322 34.03 41.66 -3.68
C ASP A 322 32.86 40.71 -3.42
N THR A 323 32.96 40.13 -2.25
CA THR A 323 32.05 39.23 -1.57
C THR A 323 30.93 40.08 -0.96
N ASP A 324 29.78 40.15 -1.61
CA ASP A 324 28.49 40.32 -0.92
C ASP A 324 27.36 40.34 -1.95
N LEU A 325 26.68 39.19 -2.10
CA LEU A 325 25.28 39.10 -2.51
C LEU A 325 24.84 37.63 -2.44
N GLY A 326 24.14 37.29 -1.36
CA GLY A 326 23.02 36.36 -1.42
C GLY A 326 23.35 34.88 -1.50
N LEU A 327 23.97 34.35 -0.46
CA LEU A 327 23.84 32.95 -0.01
C LEU A 327 22.36 32.60 0.27
N ILE A 328 21.52 32.48 -0.75
CA ILE A 328 20.14 31.98 -0.64
C ILE A 328 19.78 31.28 -1.96
N GLU A 329 20.21 30.03 -2.16
CA GLU A 329 19.55 29.09 -3.11
C GLU A 329 20.08 27.63 -3.08
N GLY A 330 21.07 27.30 -2.26
CA GLY A 330 21.73 25.97 -2.30
C GLY A 330 21.34 24.94 -1.24
N TRP A 331 20.42 25.25 -0.30
CA TRP A 331 20.24 24.46 0.93
C TRP A 331 18.76 24.24 1.31
N GLN A 332 17.89 23.96 0.33
CA GLN A 332 16.67 23.22 0.62
C GLN A 332 16.98 21.73 0.49
N ASP A 333 17.35 21.16 1.64
CA ASP A 333 17.62 19.75 1.95
C ASP A 333 16.96 18.75 0.98
N SER A 334 17.75 18.25 0.03
CA SER A 334 17.48 17.03 -0.73
C SER A 334 17.34 15.77 0.15
N LEU A 335 17.72 15.88 1.43
CA LEU A 335 17.56 14.90 2.50
C LEU A 335 16.15 14.90 3.14
N LEU A 336 15.42 16.02 3.10
CA LEU A 336 14.04 16.10 3.62
C LEU A 336 13.02 15.45 2.68
N ASP A 337 13.43 15.13 1.44
CA ASP A 337 12.50 14.72 0.38
C ASP A 337 12.07 13.23 0.46
N TRP A 338 12.89 12.37 1.10
CA TRP A 338 12.69 10.91 1.15
C TRP A 338 12.59 10.32 2.56
N ASN A 339 12.94 11.09 3.60
CA ASN A 339 12.58 10.79 4.99
C ASN A 339 11.10 11.16 5.30
N PHE A 340 10.31 11.35 4.24
CA PHE A 340 8.89 11.70 4.30
C PHE A 340 8.07 10.47 4.68
N PRO A 341 7.04 10.62 5.53
CA PRO A 341 6.13 9.52 5.83
C PRO A 341 5.38 9.13 4.56
N TRP A 342 5.56 7.91 4.05
CA TRP A 342 4.95 7.38 2.81
C TRP A 342 3.42 7.17 2.90
N GLY A 343 2.75 7.94 3.75
CA GLY A 343 1.42 7.63 4.28
C GLY A 343 1.42 6.46 5.26
N LEU A 344 2.59 6.01 5.70
CA LEU A 344 2.78 4.83 6.55
C LEU A 344 3.24 5.16 7.98
N ASP A 345 3.66 6.41 8.25
CA ASP A 345 4.16 6.84 9.56
C ASP A 345 3.26 7.95 10.16
N PRO A 346 2.70 7.76 11.37
CA PRO A 346 2.04 8.82 12.13
C PRO A 346 3.01 9.58 13.07
N PRO A 347 2.82 10.89 13.36
CA PRO A 347 1.80 11.82 12.84
C PRO A 347 2.41 13.06 12.14
N TRP A 348 2.06 13.31 10.87
CA TRP A 348 2.26 14.62 10.24
C TRP A 348 0.96 15.09 9.53
N VAL A 349 0.65 16.37 9.81
CA VAL A 349 -0.34 17.34 9.28
C VAL A 349 -1.77 16.89 8.96
N ASP A 350 -2.02 15.73 8.36
CA ASP A 350 -3.36 15.10 8.33
C ASP A 350 -3.24 13.58 8.12
N PRO A 351 -3.49 12.74 9.14
CA PRO A 351 -3.28 11.30 9.05
C PRO A 351 -4.39 10.55 8.30
N TYR A 352 -5.48 11.22 7.92
CA TYR A 352 -6.68 10.55 7.42
C TYR A 352 -6.99 10.78 5.95
N ASP A 353 -6.60 11.92 5.37
CA ASP A 353 -6.93 12.29 3.99
C ASP A 353 -5.74 12.86 3.22
N PHE A 354 -5.74 12.74 1.90
CA PHE A 354 -4.87 13.50 1.00
C PHE A 354 -5.69 14.31 -0.01
N ASN A 355 -5.20 15.49 -0.37
CA ASN A 355 -5.83 16.38 -1.34
C ASN A 355 -5.44 15.94 -2.76
N ILE A 356 -6.43 15.74 -3.64
CA ILE A 356 -6.23 15.31 -5.04
C ILE A 356 -6.06 16.51 -5.99
N GLY A 357 -5.93 17.72 -5.46
CA GLY A 357 -5.86 18.94 -6.26
C GLY A 357 -7.20 19.29 -6.89
N THR A 358 -7.22 20.41 -7.62
CA THR A 358 -8.36 20.79 -8.48
C THR A 358 -8.09 20.27 -9.89
N ILE A 359 -8.98 19.42 -10.41
CA ILE A 359 -8.99 19.04 -11.84
C ILE A 359 -9.31 20.27 -12.70
#